data_AF-A0A7J7IME1-F1
#
_entry.id   AF-A0A7J7IME1-F1
#
_cell.length_a   1.000
_cell.length_b   1.000
_cell.length_c   1.000
_cell.angle_alpha   90.00
_cell.angle_beta   90.00
_cell.angle_gamma   90.00
#
_symmetry.space_group_name_H-M   'P 1'
#
loop_
_entity.id
_entity.type
_entity.pdbx_description
1 polymer ?
#
loop_
_entity_poly.entity_id
_entity_poly.type
_entity_poly.pdbx_seq_one_letter_code
_entity_poly.pdbx_strand_id
1 'polypeptide(L)'
;MATQAPGRVSVEEAQRQFPRLVGFLEACKELGELRFIASNAAVVFESTATLEKLFYAEIPRRGLYANTSTCCCSGIRAARFEQGTSRGDPARPTYIIRFLGHEKQGEEVVLSLFLSPVGEVSAERVTAWERLRSRFAATDGPLVDVCVF
;
A
#
# COMPACT_ATOMS: atom_id res chain seq x y z
N MET A 1 -10.53 -19.26 21.66
CA MET A 1 -11.00 -17.86 21.57
C MET A 1 -9.83 -17.02 21.10
N ALA A 2 -9.89 -16.41 19.92
CA ALA A 2 -8.84 -15.50 19.47
C ALA A 2 -8.94 -14.22 20.29
N THR A 3 -7.96 -13.99 21.16
CA THR A 3 -7.80 -12.73 21.91
C THR A 3 -7.71 -11.61 20.88
N GLN A 4 -8.71 -10.72 20.84
CA GLN A 4 -8.64 -9.54 19.99
C GLN A 4 -7.43 -8.71 20.42
N ALA A 5 -6.63 -8.27 19.46
CA ALA A 5 -5.50 -7.40 19.75
C ALA A 5 -6.00 -6.15 20.50
N PRO A 6 -5.36 -5.76 21.63
CA PRO A 6 -5.74 -4.55 22.33
C PRO A 6 -5.69 -3.33 21.41
N GLY A 7 -6.71 -2.48 21.46
CA GLY A 7 -6.81 -1.28 20.62
C GLY A 7 -7.39 -1.50 19.22
N ARG A 8 -7.95 -2.67 18.91
CA ARG A 8 -8.64 -2.91 17.63
C ARG A 8 -9.81 -1.94 17.46
N VAL A 9 -9.87 -1.31 16.29
CA VAL A 9 -10.99 -0.45 15.87
C VAL A 9 -11.67 -1.05 14.65
N SER A 10 -12.93 -0.70 14.44
CA SER A 10 -13.69 -1.06 13.24
C SER A 10 -13.13 -0.35 12.00
N VAL A 11 -13.46 -0.89 10.82
CA VAL A 11 -13.10 -0.24 9.56
C VAL A 11 -13.79 1.11 9.46
N GLU A 12 -15.03 1.22 9.93
CA GLU A 12 -15.79 2.48 9.95
C GLU A 12 -15.14 3.56 10.83
N GLU A 13 -14.62 3.18 12.00
CA GLU A 13 -13.87 4.10 12.87
C GLU A 13 -12.56 4.54 12.22
N ALA A 14 -11.80 3.61 11.65
CA ALA A 14 -10.57 3.92 10.92
C ALA A 14 -10.86 4.85 9.72
N GLN A 15 -11.92 4.56 8.96
CA GLN A 15 -12.38 5.33 7.81
C GLN A 15 -12.82 6.75 8.20
N ARG A 16 -13.38 6.96 9.40
CA ARG A 16 -13.69 8.31 9.89
C ARG A 16 -12.44 9.13 10.16
N GLN A 17 -11.37 8.50 10.63
CA GLN A 17 -10.13 9.17 10.99
C GLN A 17 -9.21 9.41 9.77
N PHE A 18 -9.13 8.43 8.85
CA PHE A 18 -8.30 8.48 7.65
C PHE A 18 -9.10 8.04 6.42
N PRO A 19 -10.12 8.80 5.98
CA PRO A 19 -11.09 8.35 4.98
C PRO A 19 -10.44 7.98 3.65
N ARG A 20 -9.47 8.76 3.19
CA ARG A 20 -8.84 8.52 1.89
C ARG A 20 -7.87 7.35 1.94
N LEU A 21 -7.03 7.26 2.98
CA LEU A 21 -6.06 6.17 3.14
C LEU A 21 -6.73 4.83 3.41
N VAL A 22 -7.70 4.77 4.33
CA VAL A 22 -8.42 3.52 4.64
C VAL A 22 -9.21 3.07 3.42
N GLY A 23 -9.90 4.00 2.74
CA GLY A 23 -10.60 3.69 1.49
C GLY A 23 -9.66 3.17 0.39
N PHE A 24 -8.44 3.68 0.32
CA PHE A 24 -7.41 3.20 -0.60
C PHE A 24 -6.92 1.79 -0.24
N LEU A 25 -6.55 1.56 1.02
CA LEU A 25 -6.06 0.27 1.50
C LEU A 25 -7.12 -0.84 1.35
N GLU A 26 -8.39 -0.52 1.62
CA GLU A 26 -9.53 -1.42 1.41
C GLU A 26 -9.72 -1.73 -0.07
N ALA A 27 -9.59 -0.74 -0.96
CA ALA A 27 -9.68 -0.97 -2.40
C ALA A 27 -8.50 -1.80 -2.95
N CYS A 28 -7.32 -1.71 -2.33
CA CYS A 28 -6.17 -2.55 -2.69
C CYS A 28 -6.37 -4.05 -2.44
N LYS A 29 -7.43 -4.47 -1.73
CA LYS A 29 -7.82 -5.89 -1.61
C LYS A 29 -8.08 -6.54 -2.97
N GLU A 30 -8.58 -5.77 -3.94
CA GLU A 30 -8.86 -6.24 -5.31
C GLU A 30 -7.60 -6.65 -6.07
N LEU A 31 -6.40 -6.29 -5.60
CA LEU A 31 -5.14 -6.61 -6.27
C LEU A 31 -4.65 -8.04 -6.01
N GLY A 32 -5.28 -8.77 -5.08
CA GLY A 32 -4.91 -10.13 -4.72
C GLY A 32 -3.56 -10.22 -4.01
N GLU A 33 -2.74 -11.20 -4.40
CA GLU A 33 -1.43 -11.45 -3.79
C GLU A 33 -0.38 -10.42 -4.20
N LEU A 34 0.20 -9.74 -3.23
CA LEU A 34 1.19 -8.69 -3.41
C LEU A 34 2.52 -9.10 -2.80
N ARG A 35 3.62 -8.66 -3.42
CA ARG A 35 4.94 -8.65 -2.79
C ARG A 35 5.13 -7.33 -2.07
N PHE A 36 5.26 -7.40 -0.76
CA PHE A 36 5.54 -6.31 0.15
C PHE A 36 7.04 -6.16 0.29
N ILE A 37 7.55 -4.96 0.06
CA ILE A 37 8.96 -4.62 0.22
C ILE A 37 9.06 -3.44 1.17
N ALA A 38 9.65 -3.67 2.34
CA ALA A 38 10.00 -2.63 3.30
C ALA A 38 11.52 -2.59 3.43
N SER A 39 12.10 -1.40 3.51
CA SER A 39 13.54 -1.24 3.62
C SER A 39 13.89 -0.16 4.62
N ASN A 40 15.01 -0.35 5.29
CA ASN A 40 15.68 0.70 6.07
C ASN A 40 17.15 0.79 5.66
N ALA A 41 17.95 1.56 6.41
CA ALA A 41 19.36 1.76 6.11
C ALA A 41 20.23 0.49 6.15
N ALA A 42 19.76 -0.59 6.78
CA ALA A 42 20.53 -1.81 7.01
C ALA A 42 19.98 -3.04 6.27
N VAL A 43 18.68 -3.09 5.99
CA VAL A 43 18.00 -4.30 5.51
C VAL A 43 16.84 -3.96 4.57
N VAL A 44 16.65 -4.84 3.58
CA VAL A 44 15.43 -4.96 2.79
C VAL A 44 14.71 -6.24 3.23
N PHE A 45 13.45 -6.11 3.60
CA PHE A 45 12.57 -7.22 3.93
C PHE A 45 11.50 -7.37 2.85
N GLU A 46 11.36 -8.58 2.32
CA GLU A 46 10.37 -8.93 1.31
C GLU A 46 9.46 -10.03 1.84
N SER A 47 8.15 -9.88 1.64
CA SER A 47 7.14 -10.89 1.96
C SER A 47 6.06 -10.91 0.90
N THR A 48 5.37 -12.04 0.76
CA THR A 48 4.23 -12.19 -0.15
C THR A 48 2.97 -12.44 0.67
N ALA A 49 1.94 -11.61 0.46
CA ALA A 49 0.69 -11.68 1.24
C ALA A 49 -0.49 -11.05 0.46
N THR A 50 -1.71 -11.22 0.96
CA THR A 50 -2.90 -10.48 0.48
C THR A 50 -3.30 -9.40 1.49
N LEU A 51 -4.08 -8.41 1.04
CA LEU A 51 -4.67 -7.38 1.92
C LEU A 51 -6.07 -7.76 2.44
N GLU A 52 -6.60 -8.94 2.11
CA GLU A 52 -8.00 -9.31 2.40
C GLU A 52 -8.36 -9.25 3.90
N LYS A 53 -7.41 -9.58 4.78
CA LYS A 53 -7.61 -9.64 6.24
C LYS A 53 -7.08 -8.40 6.98
N LEU A 54 -7.08 -7.25 6.33
CA LEU A 54 -6.80 -5.96 6.97
C LEU A 54 -7.66 -5.78 8.23
N PHE A 55 -6.99 -5.45 9.34
CA PHE A 55 -7.65 -4.95 10.55
C PHE A 55 -6.93 -3.71 11.06
N TYR A 56 -7.68 -2.85 11.73
CA TYR A 56 -7.17 -1.57 12.20
C TYR A 56 -6.99 -1.60 13.71
N ALA A 57 -5.92 -1.01 14.21
CA ALA A 57 -5.67 -0.92 15.65
C ALA A 57 -4.98 0.40 16.01
N GLU A 58 -5.48 1.05 17.05
CA GLU A 58 -4.85 2.21 17.66
C GLU A 58 -3.79 1.73 18.66
N ILE A 59 -2.54 2.11 18.44
CA ILE A 59 -1.43 1.76 19.34
C ILE A 59 -1.05 3.01 20.13
N PRO A 60 -1.09 2.96 21.47
CA PRO A 60 -0.75 4.11 22.31
C PRO A 60 0.61 4.71 21.92
N ARG A 61 0.64 6.04 21.71
CA ARG A 61 1.82 6.84 21.31
C ARG A 61 2.40 6.51 19.93
N ARG A 62 1.79 5.61 19.16
CA ARG A 62 2.23 5.24 17.80
C ARG A 62 1.18 5.52 16.72
N GLY A 63 -0.09 5.71 17.09
CA GLY A 63 -1.19 6.06 16.20
C GLY A 63 -1.95 4.85 15.65
N LEU A 64 -2.74 5.07 14.60
CA LEU A 64 -3.53 4.05 13.92
C LEU A 64 -2.66 3.22 12.97
N TYR A 65 -2.81 1.89 13.04
CA TYR A 65 -2.15 0.93 12.16
C TYR A 65 -3.18 0.16 11.33
N ALA A 66 -2.90 0.01 10.03
CA ALA A 66 -3.49 -0.98 9.15
C ALA A 66 -2.65 -2.26 9.20
N ASN A 67 -3.20 -3.29 9.81
CA ASN A 67 -2.49 -4.53 10.04
C ASN A 67 -3.05 -5.63 9.13
N THR A 68 -2.22 -6.05 8.19
CA THR A 68 -2.20 -7.43 7.68
C THR A 68 -0.98 -8.15 8.24
N SER A 69 0.12 -7.39 8.37
CA SER A 69 1.27 -7.70 9.21
C SER A 69 2.15 -6.52 9.66
N THR A 70 2.12 -5.27 9.12
CA THR A 70 2.90 -4.10 9.67
C THR A 70 2.72 -2.76 8.88
N CYS A 71 1.53 -2.19 8.70
CA CYS A 71 1.42 -0.86 8.05
C CYS A 71 0.92 0.21 9.03
N CYS A 72 1.73 1.21 9.33
CA CYS A 72 1.35 2.35 10.17
C CYS A 72 0.61 3.39 9.32
N CYS A 73 -0.69 3.61 9.55
CA CYS A 73 -1.47 4.57 8.75
C CYS A 73 -1.01 6.01 8.99
N SER A 74 -0.68 6.36 10.24
CA SER A 74 -0.19 7.70 10.59
C SER A 74 1.18 8.03 10.01
N GLY A 75 1.94 7.02 9.57
CA GLY A 75 3.25 7.20 8.95
C GLY A 75 3.19 7.49 7.45
N ILE A 76 2.03 7.36 6.82
CA ILE A 76 1.87 7.44 5.35
C ILE A 76 1.23 8.76 4.97
N ARG A 77 1.94 9.50 4.11
CA ARG A 77 1.49 10.78 3.53
C ARG A 77 0.81 10.59 2.19
N ALA A 78 1.34 9.69 1.36
CA ALA A 78 0.89 9.51 -0.01
C ALA A 78 1.20 8.10 -0.52
N ALA A 79 0.61 7.73 -1.66
CA ALA A 79 0.99 6.58 -2.46
C ALA A 79 1.27 7.02 -3.89
N ARG A 80 2.33 6.49 -4.51
CA ARG A 80 2.67 6.72 -5.92
C ARG A 80 2.57 5.43 -6.72
N PHE A 81 1.84 5.47 -7.82
CA PHE A 81 1.77 4.39 -8.78
C PHE A 81 2.96 4.48 -9.73
N GLU A 82 3.64 3.35 -9.95
CA GLU A 82 4.76 3.26 -10.87
C GLU A 82 4.68 1.98 -11.69
N GLN A 83 5.07 2.10 -12.97
CA GLN A 83 5.42 0.95 -13.78
C GLN A 83 6.94 0.87 -13.90
N GLY A 84 7.51 -0.30 -13.62
CA GLY A 84 8.92 -0.57 -13.76
C GLY A 84 9.20 -1.69 -14.74
N THR A 85 10.47 -2.04 -14.86
CA THR A 85 10.94 -3.15 -15.70
C THR A 85 11.54 -4.23 -14.79
N SER A 86 11.18 -5.50 -15.00
CA SER A 86 11.76 -6.59 -14.23
C SER A 86 13.27 -6.72 -14.50
N ARG A 87 14.06 -6.93 -13.44
CA ARG A 87 15.52 -7.10 -13.56
C ARG A 87 15.91 -8.40 -14.27
N GLY A 88 15.06 -9.43 -14.20
CA GLY A 88 15.33 -10.74 -14.81
C GLY A 88 14.82 -10.86 -16.26
N ASP A 89 13.82 -10.06 -16.64
CA ASP A 89 13.25 -10.06 -17.99
C ASP A 89 12.74 -8.65 -18.32
N PRO A 90 13.52 -7.86 -19.10
CA PRO A 90 13.13 -6.51 -19.46
C PRO A 90 11.84 -6.37 -20.29
N ALA A 91 11.36 -7.47 -20.90
CA ALA A 91 10.11 -7.46 -21.65
C ALA A 91 8.87 -7.48 -20.75
N ARG A 92 9.04 -7.69 -19.43
CA ARG A 92 7.93 -7.84 -18.49
C ARG A 92 7.81 -6.62 -17.57
N PRO A 93 6.70 -5.86 -17.65
CA PRO A 93 6.48 -4.72 -16.77
C PRO A 93 6.22 -5.18 -15.33
N THR A 94 6.62 -4.34 -14.37
CA THR A 94 6.25 -4.45 -12.96
C THR A 94 5.27 -3.34 -12.61
N TYR A 95 4.26 -3.66 -11.81
CA TYR A 95 3.23 -2.72 -11.38
C TYR A 95 3.40 -2.50 -9.87
N ILE A 96 3.65 -1.25 -9.48
CA ILE A 96 4.16 -0.90 -8.15
C ILE A 96 3.29 0.19 -7.54
N ILE A 97 3.00 0.06 -6.25
CA ILE A 97 2.45 1.13 -5.41
C ILE A 97 3.49 1.44 -4.33
N ARG A 98 4.06 2.64 -4.35
CA ARG A 98 5.01 3.12 -3.33
C ARG A 98 4.30 4.00 -2.32
N PHE A 99 4.28 3.58 -1.07
CA PHE A 99 3.83 4.41 0.04
C PHE A 99 4.96 5.34 0.47
N LEU A 100 4.65 6.63 0.52
CA LEU A 100 5.56 7.70 0.88
C LEU A 100 5.27 8.16 2.31
N GLY A 101 6.32 8.27 3.11
CA GLY A 101 6.24 8.72 4.49
C GLY A 101 6.09 10.23 4.65
N HIS A 102 5.93 10.67 5.90
CA HIS A 102 6.03 12.09 6.27
C HIS A 102 7.48 12.56 6.47
N GLU A 103 8.44 11.65 6.63
CA GLU A 103 9.85 11.99 6.81
C GLU A 103 10.54 12.36 5.48
N LYS A 104 11.73 12.99 5.58
CA LYS A 104 12.58 13.49 4.47
C LYS A 104 11.81 14.09 3.29
N GLN A 105 11.36 15.33 3.45
CA GLN A 105 10.68 16.12 2.41
C GLN A 105 9.43 15.44 1.81
N GLY A 106 8.94 14.35 2.41
CA GLY A 106 7.78 13.61 1.95
C GLY A 106 8.04 12.63 0.80
N GLU A 107 9.30 12.37 0.44
CA GLU A 107 9.65 11.47 -0.69
C GLU A 107 10.17 10.09 -0.26
N GLU A 108 10.38 9.87 1.04
CA GLU A 108 10.89 8.60 1.53
C GLU A 108 9.87 7.48 1.33
N VAL A 109 10.28 6.43 0.61
CA VAL A 109 9.45 5.24 0.38
C VAL A 109 9.51 4.36 1.63
N VAL A 110 8.39 4.25 2.34
CA VAL A 110 8.28 3.46 3.58
C VAL A 110 7.81 2.02 3.33
N LEU A 111 7.11 1.79 2.22
CA LEU A 111 6.63 0.48 1.79
C LEU A 111 6.40 0.48 0.27
N SER A 112 6.78 -0.58 -0.41
CA SER A 112 6.39 -0.82 -1.81
C SER A 112 5.56 -2.09 -1.91
N LEU A 113 4.47 -2.03 -2.69
CA LEU A 113 3.65 -3.19 -3.05
C LEU A 113 3.80 -3.46 -4.54
N PHE A 114 4.18 -4.69 -4.88
CA PHE A 114 4.30 -5.15 -6.26
C PHE A 114 3.20 -6.17 -6.54
N LEU A 115 2.59 -6.11 -7.72
CA LEU A 115 1.83 -7.25 -8.22
C LEU A 115 2.76 -8.46 -8.36
N SER A 116 2.37 -9.60 -7.79
CA SER A 116 3.12 -10.86 -7.76
C SER A 116 2.31 -11.99 -8.38
N PRO A 117 2.92 -12.96 -9.10
CA PRO A 117 4.33 -13.03 -9.46
C PRO A 117 4.71 -12.01 -10.54
N VAL A 118 5.93 -11.49 -10.45
CA VAL A 118 6.47 -10.52 -11.40
C VAL A 118 6.49 -11.13 -12.80
N GLY A 119 5.85 -10.45 -13.75
CA GLY A 119 5.86 -10.85 -15.16
C GLY A 119 4.85 -11.93 -15.56
N GLU A 120 4.01 -12.41 -14.63
CA GLU A 120 2.86 -13.29 -14.93
C GLU A 120 1.59 -12.73 -14.28
N VAL A 121 1.51 -11.41 -14.18
CA VAL A 121 0.33 -10.73 -13.66
C VAL A 121 -0.78 -10.84 -14.70
N SER A 122 -1.95 -11.34 -14.29
CA SER A 122 -3.12 -11.44 -15.17
C SER A 122 -3.61 -10.07 -15.62
N ALA A 123 -4.19 -9.99 -16.82
CA ALA A 123 -4.77 -8.76 -17.37
C ALA A 123 -5.84 -8.15 -16.44
N GLU A 124 -6.60 -8.99 -15.73
CA GLU A 124 -7.58 -8.57 -14.74
C GLU A 124 -6.94 -7.80 -13.58
N ARG A 125 -5.80 -8.28 -13.07
CA ARG A 125 -5.08 -7.64 -11.96
C ARG A 125 -4.37 -6.37 -12.38
N VAL A 126 -3.84 -6.33 -13.61
CA VAL A 126 -3.35 -5.09 -14.21
C VAL A 126 -4.48 -4.07 -14.34
N THR A 127 -5.66 -4.51 -14.79
CA THR A 127 -6.84 -3.66 -14.92
C THR A 127 -7.33 -3.15 -13.55
N ALA A 128 -7.31 -4.00 -12.51
CA ALA A 128 -7.60 -3.58 -11.14
C ALA A 128 -6.62 -2.51 -10.65
N TRP A 129 -5.32 -2.68 -10.94
CA TRP A 129 -4.29 -1.69 -10.60
C TRP A 129 -4.51 -0.35 -11.32
N GLU A 130 -4.77 -0.36 -12.62
CA GLU A 130 -5.08 0.86 -13.38
C GLU A 130 -6.36 1.52 -12.88
N ARG A 131 -7.40 0.74 -12.54
CA ARG A 131 -8.64 1.26 -11.95
C ARG A 131 -8.39 1.95 -10.61
N LEU A 132 -7.54 1.39 -9.75
CA LEU A 132 -7.15 2.03 -8.50
C LEU A 132 -6.37 3.33 -8.76
N ARG A 133 -5.43 3.31 -9.71
CA ARG A 133 -4.69 4.51 -10.11
C ARG A 133 -5.64 5.62 -10.55
N SER A 134 -6.54 5.34 -11.50
CA SER A 134 -7.52 6.30 -11.99
C SER A 134 -8.48 6.80 -10.91
N ARG A 135 -8.80 5.97 -9.91
CA ARG A 135 -9.73 6.34 -8.84
C ARG A 135 -9.09 7.25 -7.79
N PHE A 136 -7.81 7.08 -7.49
CA PHE A 136 -7.18 7.68 -6.31
C PHE A 136 -6.07 8.68 -6.63
N ALA A 137 -5.31 8.47 -7.70
CA ALA A 137 -4.20 9.33 -8.07
C ALA A 137 -4.66 10.58 -8.82
N ALA A 138 -3.85 11.64 -8.76
CA ALA A 138 -4.06 12.79 -9.63
C ALA A 138 -3.82 12.38 -11.10
N THR A 139 -4.65 12.92 -11.98
CA THR A 139 -4.63 12.61 -13.42
C THR A 139 -3.77 13.58 -14.22
N ASP A 140 -3.39 14.70 -13.62
CA ASP A 140 -2.70 15.82 -14.26
C ASP A 140 -1.84 16.60 -13.27
N GLY A 141 -0.92 17.40 -13.81
CA GLY A 141 -0.01 18.24 -13.03
C GLY A 141 1.18 17.51 -12.41
N PRO A 142 1.92 18.16 -11.50
CA PRO A 142 3.19 17.66 -10.96
C PRO A 142 3.05 16.45 -10.02
N LEU A 143 1.82 16.07 -9.68
CA LEU A 143 1.49 14.95 -8.80
C LEU A 143 0.80 13.81 -9.54
N VAL A 144 0.91 13.76 -10.87
CA VAL A 144 0.37 12.64 -11.66
C VAL A 144 0.82 11.31 -11.06
N ASP A 145 -0.10 10.36 -11.00
CA ASP A 145 0.10 9.03 -10.40
C ASP A 145 0.33 9.01 -8.88
N VAL A 146 0.19 10.16 -8.20
CA VAL A 146 0.26 10.28 -6.74
C VAL A 146 -1.13 10.45 -6.14
N CYS A 147 -1.44 9.63 -5.13
CA CYS A 147 -2.58 9.79 -4.23
C CYS A 147 -2.08 10.35 -2.89
N VAL A 148 -2.50 11.56 -2.54
CA VAL A 148 -2.25 12.17 -1.22
C VAL A 148 -3.38 11.79 -0.26
N PHE A 149 -3.04 11.52 1.01
CA PHE A 149 -3.99 11.05 2.03
C PHE A 149 -4.25 12.08 3.13
#